data_AF-A0A967LBD1-F1
#
_entry.id   AF-A0A967LBD1-F1
#
_cell.length_a   1.000
_cell.length_b   1.000
_cell.length_c   1.000
_cell.angle_alpha   90.00
_cell.angle_beta   90.00
_cell.angle_gamma   90.00
#
_symmetry.space_group_name_H-M   'P 1'
#
loop_
_entity.id
_entity.type
_entity.pdbx_description
1 polymer ?
#
loop_
_entity_poly.entity_id
_entity_poly.type
_entity_poly.pdbx_seq_one_letter_code
_entity_poly.pdbx_strand_id
1 'polypeptide(L)'
;VSSAQLGGGSDDQVDPKPFWKAILRFDKNGDGRFGRDEITEHFTWPLRPELPLGHPGWGLPLPRDQQRRRERQQGIFGWVDKDKDDFWTEDELSAHMSTRRGRPRLIAIRPGGRGQLGKEHIAWELHRSIPEIPSPLFYRDRLYLVRNGGLLAAINPDNGRQLYRGRLGGPGGYSASPIAANDHLYLLSDEGIVSVTKAGPKFELIHRHELGEAATVTPAIDVDTIYIRGEKHLWAFRRAN
;
A
#
# COMPACT_ATOMS: atom_id res chain seq x y z
N VAL A 1 15.01 -1.97 -1.93
CA VAL A 1 14.02 -1.00 -1.36
C VAL A 1 12.73 -1.17 -2.15
N SER A 2 11.56 -1.10 -1.52
CA SER A 2 10.28 -1.19 -2.24
C SER A 2 10.09 0.06 -3.10
N SER A 3 9.50 -0.08 -4.30
CA SER A 3 9.19 1.08 -5.15
C SER A 3 8.22 2.06 -4.47
N ALA A 4 7.33 1.59 -3.57
CA ALA A 4 6.39 2.47 -2.87
C ALA A 4 7.07 3.28 -1.77
N GLN A 5 8.21 2.81 -1.25
CA GLN A 5 9.00 3.57 -0.28
C GLN A 5 9.75 4.76 -0.92
N LEU A 6 9.88 4.80 -2.25
CA LEU A 6 10.51 5.92 -2.96
C LEU A 6 9.67 7.21 -2.91
N GLY A 7 8.34 7.09 -2.72
CA GLY A 7 7.43 8.22 -2.55
C GLY A 7 7.32 8.75 -1.12
N GLY A 8 8.14 8.21 -0.21
CA GLY A 8 8.06 8.45 1.23
C GLY A 8 7.60 7.20 1.98
N GLY A 9 8.47 6.68 2.85
CA GLY A 9 8.11 5.70 3.87
C GLY A 9 7.78 6.40 5.19
N SER A 10 7.12 5.69 6.10
CA SER A 10 7.22 6.06 7.52
C SER A 10 8.70 6.05 7.90
N ASP A 11 9.13 6.94 8.80
CA ASP A 11 10.50 6.94 9.29
C ASP A 11 10.89 5.55 9.80
N ASP A 12 12.09 5.09 9.46
CA ASP A 12 12.61 3.78 9.90
C ASP A 12 12.65 3.68 11.44
N GLN A 13 12.76 4.82 12.11
CA GLN A 13 12.53 5.01 13.53
C GLN A 13 11.55 6.16 13.72
N VAL A 14 10.35 5.85 14.21
CA VAL A 14 9.37 6.88 14.57
C VAL A 14 9.90 7.64 15.78
N ASP A 15 10.09 8.96 15.66
CA ASP A 15 10.36 9.82 16.81
C ASP A 15 9.04 10.10 17.55
N PRO A 16 8.84 9.57 18.78
CA PRO A 16 7.62 9.79 19.54
C PRO A 16 7.55 11.20 20.13
N LYS A 17 8.68 11.93 20.25
CA LYS A 17 8.74 13.20 20.98
C LYS A 17 7.83 14.29 20.42
N PRO A 18 7.72 14.51 19.09
CA PRO A 18 6.80 15.49 18.54
C PRO A 18 5.34 15.16 18.87
N PHE A 19 4.98 13.88 18.89
CA PHE A 19 3.64 13.41 19.22
C PHE A 19 3.36 13.55 20.72
N TRP A 20 4.31 13.18 21.57
CA TRP A 20 4.20 13.36 23.02
C TRP A 20 4.05 14.84 23.39
N LYS A 21 4.89 15.70 22.84
CA LYS A 21 4.80 17.16 22.99
C LYS A 21 3.45 17.72 22.49
N ALA A 22 2.86 17.11 21.47
CA ALA A 22 1.54 17.50 20.97
C ALA A 22 0.41 17.10 21.94
N ILE A 23 0.51 15.91 22.57
CA ILE A 23 -0.43 15.44 23.60
C ILE A 23 -0.35 16.33 24.84
N LEU A 24 0.86 16.66 25.31
CA LEU A 24 1.08 17.55 26.47
C LEU A 24 0.49 18.96 26.29
N ARG A 25 0.05 19.38 25.10
CA ARG A 25 -0.72 20.63 24.95
C ARG A 25 -2.11 20.55 25.57
N PHE A 26 -2.59 19.34 25.84
CA PHE A 26 -3.86 19.06 26.47
C PHE A 26 -3.71 18.62 27.93
N ASP A 27 -2.48 18.45 28.41
CA ASP A 27 -2.16 18.28 29.84
C ASP A 27 -2.54 19.58 30.56
N LYS A 28 -3.60 19.50 31.37
CA LYS A 28 -4.16 20.63 32.10
C LYS A 28 -3.49 20.83 33.44
N ASN A 29 -3.02 19.75 34.06
CA ASN A 29 -2.48 19.77 35.42
C ASN A 29 -0.95 19.98 35.43
N GLY A 30 -0.30 19.86 34.28
CA GLY A 30 1.12 20.09 34.07
C GLY A 30 2.02 19.05 34.73
N ASP A 31 1.50 17.85 35.01
CA ASP A 31 2.22 16.79 35.71
C ASP A 31 3.14 15.99 34.77
N GLY A 32 3.12 16.30 33.46
CA GLY A 32 3.95 15.65 32.47
C GLY A 32 3.52 14.22 32.15
N ARG A 33 2.32 13.82 32.59
CA ARG A 33 1.59 12.63 32.17
C ARG A 33 0.29 13.08 31.51
N PHE A 34 -0.43 12.15 30.89
CA PHE A 34 -1.70 12.48 30.28
C PHE A 34 -2.81 11.58 30.83
N GLY A 35 -3.71 12.18 31.60
CA GLY A 35 -4.75 11.49 32.36
C GLY A 35 -6.07 11.31 31.61
N ARG A 36 -6.91 10.39 32.09
CA ARG A 36 -8.23 10.10 31.49
C ARG A 36 -9.17 11.29 31.45
N ASP A 37 -9.11 12.11 32.47
CA ASP A 37 -9.86 13.34 32.64
C ASP A 37 -9.41 14.47 31.68
N GLU A 38 -8.23 14.34 31.09
CA GLU A 38 -7.66 15.32 30.17
C GLU A 38 -8.05 15.11 28.70
N ILE A 39 -8.55 13.90 28.36
CA ILE A 39 -9.23 13.66 27.08
C ILE A 39 -10.63 14.29 27.12
N THR A 40 -10.66 15.59 26.93
CA THR A 40 -11.88 16.38 26.85
C THR A 40 -12.38 16.46 25.40
N GLU A 41 -13.43 17.24 25.16
CA GLU A 41 -14.00 17.40 23.83
C GLU A 41 -13.13 18.15 22.83
N HIS A 42 -12.13 18.88 23.32
CA HIS A 42 -11.16 19.59 22.50
C HIS A 42 -9.93 18.73 22.18
N PHE A 43 -9.79 17.57 22.83
CA PHE A 43 -8.71 16.65 22.53
C PHE A 43 -8.78 16.22 21.06
N THR A 44 -7.63 16.30 20.41
CA THR A 44 -7.44 15.84 19.05
C THR A 44 -6.26 14.88 19.08
N TRP A 45 -6.41 13.70 18.50
CA TRP A 45 -5.31 12.73 18.43
C TRP A 45 -4.30 13.19 17.38
N PRO A 46 -3.03 13.49 17.73
CA PRO A 46 -2.06 14.03 16.79
C PRO A 46 -1.68 12.99 15.73
N LEU A 47 -1.79 13.37 14.46
CA LEU A 47 -1.27 12.61 13.32
C LEU A 47 -0.08 13.30 12.65
N ARG A 48 -0.08 14.63 12.65
CA ARG A 48 0.92 15.50 12.03
C ARG A 48 1.27 16.62 13.03
N PRO A 49 2.06 16.31 14.08
CA PRO A 49 2.35 17.24 15.18
C PRO A 49 3.13 18.49 14.74
N GLU A 50 3.74 18.48 13.56
CA GLU A 50 4.42 19.61 12.93
C GLU A 50 3.47 20.69 12.41
N LEU A 51 2.18 20.38 12.24
CA LEU A 51 1.19 21.37 11.80
C LEU A 51 0.68 22.22 12.99
N PRO A 52 0.09 23.40 12.74
CA PRO A 52 -0.60 24.16 13.77
C PRO A 52 -1.85 23.44 14.29
N LEU A 53 -2.15 23.58 15.59
CA LEU A 53 -3.36 23.02 16.19
C LEU A 53 -4.60 23.69 15.56
N GLY A 54 -5.57 22.88 15.13
CA GLY A 54 -6.76 23.35 14.39
C GLY A 54 -6.64 23.24 12.87
N HIS A 55 -5.46 22.96 12.33
CA HIS A 55 -5.33 22.59 10.91
C HIS A 55 -6.04 21.25 10.65
N PRO A 56 -6.81 21.08 9.55
CA PRO A 56 -7.59 19.86 9.30
C PRO A 56 -6.74 18.59 9.18
N GLY A 57 -5.47 18.73 8.80
CA GLY A 57 -4.49 17.65 8.75
C GLY A 57 -3.71 17.39 10.05
N TRP A 58 -3.90 18.20 11.09
CA TRP A 58 -3.13 18.09 12.35
C TRP A 58 -3.36 16.76 13.06
N GLY A 59 -4.61 16.30 13.09
CA GLY A 59 -4.98 15.12 13.84
C GLY A 59 -6.45 14.75 13.68
N LEU A 60 -6.86 13.71 14.42
CA LEU A 60 -8.23 13.21 14.42
C LEU A 60 -8.99 13.78 15.62
N PRO A 61 -9.94 14.71 15.40
CA PRO A 61 -10.75 15.24 16.49
C PRO A 61 -11.72 14.17 17.00
N LEU A 62 -12.11 14.28 18.26
CA LEU A 62 -13.12 13.39 18.81
C LEU A 62 -14.52 13.66 18.20
N PRO A 63 -15.39 12.63 18.13
CA PRO A 63 -16.77 12.81 17.70
C PRO A 63 -17.49 13.91 18.51
N ARG A 64 -18.31 14.70 17.81
CA ARG A 64 -19.19 15.69 18.46
C ARG A 64 -20.24 15.03 19.35
N ASP A 65 -20.78 13.89 18.91
CA ASP A 65 -21.74 13.09 19.66
C ASP A 65 -21.15 12.54 20.97
N GLN A 66 -21.84 12.75 22.09
CA GLN A 66 -21.31 12.47 23.43
C GLN A 66 -21.10 10.98 23.69
N GLN A 67 -22.00 10.11 23.20
CA GLN A 67 -21.90 8.67 23.40
C GLN A 67 -20.72 8.11 22.58
N ARG A 68 -20.63 8.48 21.30
CA ARG A 68 -19.51 8.09 20.43
C ARG A 68 -18.17 8.64 20.92
N ARG A 69 -18.18 9.83 21.54
CA ARG A 69 -17.00 10.42 22.17
C ARG A 69 -16.51 9.58 23.34
N ARG A 70 -17.41 9.16 24.25
CA ARG A 70 -17.07 8.29 25.39
C ARG A 70 -16.51 6.95 24.94
N GLU A 71 -17.12 6.32 23.94
CA GLU A 71 -16.62 5.08 23.34
C GLU A 71 -15.22 5.28 22.73
N ARG A 72 -15.01 6.41 22.03
CA ARG A 72 -13.71 6.77 21.45
C ARG A 72 -12.66 7.02 22.52
N GLN A 73 -13.01 7.75 23.58
CA GLN A 73 -12.15 8.04 24.73
C GLN A 73 -11.69 6.75 25.40
N GLN A 74 -12.61 5.83 25.68
CA GLN A 74 -12.29 4.52 26.26
C GLN A 74 -11.39 3.68 25.34
N GLY A 75 -11.68 3.69 24.03
CA GLY A 75 -10.88 2.98 23.04
C GLY A 75 -9.46 3.50 22.95
N ILE A 76 -9.28 4.82 22.78
CA ILE A 76 -7.96 5.43 22.66
C ILE A 76 -7.13 5.20 23.94
N PHE A 77 -7.74 5.31 25.13
CA PHE A 77 -7.04 5.01 26.39
C PHE A 77 -6.45 3.62 26.41
N GLY A 78 -7.26 2.59 26.14
CA GLY A 78 -6.80 1.21 26.15
C GLY A 78 -5.83 0.84 25.02
N TRP A 79 -5.53 1.75 24.08
CA TRP A 79 -4.51 1.51 23.06
C TRP A 79 -3.11 1.83 23.56
N VAL A 80 -2.96 2.91 24.31
CA VAL A 80 -1.67 3.45 24.75
C VAL A 80 -1.31 2.96 26.15
N ASP A 81 -2.25 3.05 27.09
CA ASP A 81 -2.12 2.62 28.49
C ASP A 81 -2.01 1.09 28.56
N LYS A 82 -0.77 0.59 28.65
CA LYS A 82 -0.48 -0.86 28.60
C LYS A 82 -0.47 -1.48 29.98
N ASP A 83 -0.01 -0.75 30.99
CA ASP A 83 0.05 -1.21 32.37
C ASP A 83 -1.26 -0.97 33.14
N LYS A 84 -2.20 -0.23 32.54
CA LYS A 84 -3.55 0.07 33.04
C LYS A 84 -3.54 0.92 34.30
N ASP A 85 -2.58 1.85 34.38
CA ASP A 85 -2.47 2.77 35.50
C ASP A 85 -3.35 4.04 35.34
N ASP A 86 -4.14 4.12 34.26
CA ASP A 86 -5.02 5.23 33.87
C ASP A 86 -4.29 6.52 33.44
N PHE A 87 -2.97 6.47 33.24
CA PHE A 87 -2.16 7.54 32.67
C PHE A 87 -1.48 7.07 31.38
N TRP A 88 -1.13 8.01 30.52
CA TRP A 88 -0.16 7.74 29.46
C TRP A 88 1.19 8.33 29.83
N THR A 89 2.23 7.59 29.50
CA THR A 89 3.62 8.05 29.54
C THR A 89 4.21 8.15 28.13
N GLU A 90 5.31 8.90 27.99
CA GLU A 90 6.06 8.98 26.73
C GLU A 90 6.50 7.58 26.25
N ASP A 91 6.93 6.73 27.19
CA ASP A 91 7.41 5.37 26.92
C ASP A 91 6.29 4.47 26.37
N GLU A 92 5.08 4.58 26.92
CA GLU A 92 3.92 3.83 26.44
C GLU A 92 3.46 4.29 25.06
N LEU A 93 3.42 5.60 24.83
CA LEU A 93 3.12 6.16 23.51
C LEU A 93 4.15 5.69 22.48
N SER A 94 5.43 5.75 22.83
CA SER A 94 6.52 5.25 21.99
C SER A 94 6.36 3.76 21.65
N ALA A 95 6.06 2.94 22.66
CA ALA A 95 5.81 1.52 22.48
C ALA A 95 4.54 1.21 21.66
N HIS A 96 3.54 2.10 21.68
CA HIS A 96 2.34 2.01 20.86
C HIS A 96 2.61 2.40 19.39
N MET A 97 3.44 3.41 19.15
CA MET A 97 3.79 3.95 17.82
C MET A 97 4.71 3.05 16.98
N SER A 98 5.03 1.84 17.46
CA SER A 98 5.85 0.88 16.73
C SER A 98 5.30 0.54 15.32
N THR A 99 6.16 0.64 14.31
CA THR A 99 5.82 0.29 12.94
C THR A 99 5.62 -1.23 12.81
N ARG A 100 4.41 -1.67 12.45
CA ARG A 100 4.18 -3.06 12.05
C ARG A 100 4.33 -3.18 10.54
N ARG A 101 5.07 -4.19 10.07
CA ARG A 101 5.09 -4.52 8.63
C ARG A 101 3.66 -4.82 8.16
N GLY A 102 3.21 -4.07 7.16
CA GLY A 102 1.96 -4.34 6.47
C GLY A 102 1.92 -5.78 5.95
N ARG A 103 0.75 -6.42 6.04
CA ARG A 103 0.51 -7.73 5.43
C ARG A 103 -0.31 -7.51 4.17
N PRO A 104 0.31 -7.40 2.98
CA PRO A 104 -0.43 -7.14 1.76
C PRO A 104 -1.41 -8.28 1.48
N ARG A 105 -2.63 -7.93 1.08
CA ARG A 105 -3.72 -8.85 0.79
C ARG A 105 -4.40 -8.44 -0.51
N LEU A 106 -4.71 -9.43 -1.34
CA LEU A 106 -5.61 -9.27 -2.46
C LEU A 106 -6.86 -10.10 -2.16
N ILE A 107 -8.03 -9.49 -2.28
CA ILE A 107 -9.32 -10.07 -1.86
C ILE A 107 -10.26 -9.99 -3.06
N ALA A 108 -10.93 -11.10 -3.38
CA ALA A 108 -12.05 -11.10 -4.30
C ALA A 108 -13.35 -11.01 -3.52
N ILE A 109 -14.19 -10.03 -3.88
CA ILE A 109 -15.46 -9.76 -3.21
C ILE A 109 -16.60 -10.05 -4.19
N ARG A 110 -17.58 -10.84 -3.76
CA ARG A 110 -18.81 -11.10 -4.51
C ARG A 110 -19.67 -9.82 -4.56
N PRO A 111 -20.09 -9.36 -5.74
CA PRO A 111 -20.94 -8.18 -5.86
C PRO A 111 -22.34 -8.42 -5.26
N GLY A 112 -23.13 -7.36 -5.10
CA GLY A 112 -24.56 -7.46 -4.71
C GLY A 112 -24.88 -7.20 -3.23
N GLY A 113 -23.89 -6.84 -2.41
CA GLY A 113 -24.11 -6.43 -1.02
C GLY A 113 -24.51 -4.95 -0.85
N ARG A 114 -25.17 -4.62 0.27
CA ARG A 114 -25.45 -3.23 0.70
C ARG A 114 -25.07 -3.06 2.17
N GLY A 115 -24.54 -1.89 2.52
CA GLY A 115 -24.14 -1.57 3.90
C GLY A 115 -22.84 -2.27 4.32
N GLN A 116 -22.78 -2.70 5.58
CA GLN A 116 -21.61 -3.38 6.12
C GLN A 116 -21.58 -4.85 5.65
N LEU A 117 -20.60 -5.20 4.82
CA LEU A 117 -20.43 -6.56 4.31
C LEU A 117 -19.49 -7.36 5.21
N GLY A 118 -19.90 -8.59 5.56
CA GLY A 118 -19.09 -9.51 6.34
C GLY A 118 -18.21 -10.42 5.47
N LYS A 119 -17.62 -11.43 6.12
CA LYS A 119 -16.67 -12.37 5.48
C LYS A 119 -17.33 -13.27 4.43
N GLU A 120 -18.64 -13.44 4.48
CA GLU A 120 -19.44 -14.21 3.53
C GLU A 120 -19.39 -13.66 2.10
N HIS A 121 -19.14 -12.36 1.94
CA HIS A 121 -18.95 -11.75 0.62
C HIS A 121 -17.56 -11.99 0.04
N ILE A 122 -16.63 -12.54 0.83
CA ILE A 122 -15.28 -12.83 0.36
C ILE A 122 -15.30 -14.17 -0.40
N ALA A 123 -14.97 -14.13 -1.68
CA ALA A 123 -14.87 -15.32 -2.51
C ALA A 123 -13.59 -16.09 -2.23
N TRP A 124 -12.47 -15.37 -2.19
CA TRP A 124 -11.15 -15.90 -1.86
C TRP A 124 -10.21 -14.76 -1.51
N GLU A 125 -9.07 -15.11 -0.91
CA GLU A 125 -8.02 -14.17 -0.52
C GLU A 125 -6.64 -14.71 -0.85
N LEU A 126 -5.73 -13.81 -1.17
CA LEU A 126 -4.33 -14.07 -1.45
C LEU A 126 -3.44 -13.26 -0.51
N HIS A 127 -2.41 -13.92 0.00
CA HIS A 127 -1.43 -13.35 0.93
C HIS A 127 0.00 -13.41 0.38
N ARG A 128 0.18 -13.91 -0.85
CA ARG A 128 1.49 -14.13 -1.48
C ARG A 128 1.49 -13.56 -2.89
N SER A 129 2.67 -13.11 -3.32
CA SER A 129 2.87 -12.53 -4.65
C SER A 129 1.98 -11.31 -4.94
N ILE A 130 1.59 -10.58 -3.89
CA ILE A 130 0.78 -9.37 -4.02
C ILE A 130 1.67 -8.22 -4.51
N PRO A 131 1.30 -7.53 -5.60
CA PRO A 131 1.99 -6.34 -6.05
C PRO A 131 1.84 -5.22 -5.02
N GLU A 132 2.81 -4.32 -4.99
CA GLU A 132 2.77 -3.17 -4.08
C GLU A 132 2.27 -1.90 -4.78
N ILE A 133 2.84 -1.60 -5.96
CA ILE A 133 2.40 -0.52 -6.84
C ILE A 133 1.58 -1.01 -8.05
N PRO A 134 2.03 -2.02 -8.80
CA PRO A 134 1.43 -2.27 -10.11
C PRO A 134 0.05 -2.91 -9.94
N SER A 135 -0.88 -2.50 -10.78
CA SER A 135 -2.23 -3.07 -10.76
C SER A 135 -2.20 -4.51 -11.29
N PRO A 136 -2.99 -5.43 -10.72
CA PRO A 136 -3.23 -6.75 -11.31
C PRO A 136 -3.79 -6.63 -12.73
N LEU A 137 -3.40 -7.54 -13.62
CA LEU A 137 -3.93 -7.62 -14.98
C LEU A 137 -4.79 -8.88 -15.14
N PHE A 138 -6.07 -8.71 -15.49
CA PHE A 138 -6.91 -9.82 -15.91
C PHE A 138 -6.86 -9.99 -17.43
N TYR A 139 -6.39 -11.14 -17.91
CA TYR A 139 -6.30 -11.43 -19.34
C TYR A 139 -6.38 -12.94 -19.57
N ARG A 140 -7.22 -13.38 -20.53
CA ARG A 140 -7.41 -14.80 -20.87
C ARG A 140 -7.70 -15.70 -19.65
N ASP A 141 -8.72 -15.31 -18.89
CA ASP A 141 -9.22 -16.02 -17.70
C ASP A 141 -8.16 -16.25 -16.61
N ARG A 142 -7.21 -15.33 -16.52
CA ARG A 142 -6.09 -15.39 -15.58
C ARG A 142 -5.83 -14.01 -15.01
N LEU A 143 -5.58 -13.96 -13.71
CA LEU A 143 -5.13 -12.77 -13.02
C LEU A 143 -3.60 -12.81 -12.89
N TYR A 144 -2.93 -11.85 -13.50
CA TYR A 144 -1.48 -11.72 -13.51
C TYR A 144 -1.03 -10.68 -12.49
N LEU A 145 -0.09 -11.08 -11.64
CA LEU A 145 0.48 -10.26 -10.58
C LEU A 145 1.99 -10.18 -10.78
N VAL A 146 2.54 -8.97 -10.79
CA VAL A 146 3.99 -8.75 -10.83
C VAL A 146 4.45 -8.06 -9.57
N ARG A 147 5.54 -8.52 -8.98
CA ARG A 147 6.15 -7.86 -7.81
C ARG A 147 7.62 -7.58 -8.06
N ASN A 148 8.16 -6.72 -7.21
CA ASN A 148 9.58 -6.39 -7.14
C ASN A 148 10.47 -7.64 -7.16
N GLY A 149 11.61 -7.52 -7.85
CA GLY A 149 12.51 -8.62 -8.16
C GLY A 149 12.07 -9.47 -9.36
N GLY A 150 11.20 -8.94 -10.22
CA GLY A 150 10.86 -9.53 -11.51
C GLY A 150 10.14 -10.85 -11.40
N LEU A 151 9.15 -10.92 -10.50
CA LEU A 151 8.39 -12.13 -10.31
C LEU A 151 6.95 -11.96 -10.78
N LEU A 152 6.61 -12.72 -11.81
CA LEU A 152 5.25 -12.87 -12.33
C LEU A 152 4.57 -14.10 -11.70
N ALA A 153 3.33 -13.94 -11.26
CA ALA A 153 2.44 -15.02 -10.88
C ALA A 153 1.15 -14.95 -11.69
N ALA A 154 0.63 -16.11 -12.09
CA ALA A 154 -0.69 -16.23 -12.70
C ALA A 154 -1.61 -16.93 -11.70
N ILE A 155 -2.78 -16.36 -11.47
CA ILE A 155 -3.77 -16.81 -10.49
C ILE A 155 -5.07 -17.15 -11.23
N ASN A 156 -5.72 -18.23 -10.81
CA ASN A 156 -7.08 -18.52 -11.21
C ASN A 156 -8.02 -17.47 -10.57
N PRO A 157 -8.81 -16.74 -11.38
CA PRO A 157 -9.69 -15.67 -10.91
C PRO A 157 -10.87 -16.16 -10.07
N ASP A 158 -11.30 -17.41 -10.25
CA ASP A 158 -12.50 -17.96 -9.61
C ASP A 158 -12.23 -18.42 -8.17
N ASN A 159 -11.03 -18.95 -7.91
CA ASN A 159 -10.68 -19.57 -6.64
C ASN A 159 -9.39 -19.06 -6.01
N GLY A 160 -8.70 -18.10 -6.63
CA GLY A 160 -7.46 -17.53 -6.10
C GLY A 160 -6.27 -18.47 -6.12
N ARG A 161 -6.36 -19.67 -6.71
CA ARG A 161 -5.24 -20.61 -6.75
C ARG A 161 -4.13 -20.10 -7.68
N GLN A 162 -2.89 -20.11 -7.19
CA GLN A 162 -1.73 -19.86 -8.04
C GLN A 162 -1.60 -20.98 -9.09
N LEU A 163 -1.66 -20.59 -10.37
CA LEU A 163 -1.52 -21.50 -11.52
C LEU A 163 -0.05 -21.73 -11.85
N TYR A 164 0.73 -20.65 -11.92
CA TYR A 164 2.18 -20.73 -12.05
C TYR A 164 2.86 -19.47 -11.52
N ARG A 165 4.18 -19.54 -11.44
CA ARG A 165 5.06 -18.43 -11.08
C ARG A 165 6.35 -18.52 -11.89
N GLY A 166 6.89 -17.38 -12.31
CA GLY A 166 8.11 -17.31 -13.11
C GLY A 166 8.90 -16.03 -12.87
N ARG A 167 10.19 -16.06 -13.23
CA ARG A 167 11.09 -14.91 -13.13
C ARG A 167 11.26 -14.27 -14.51
N LEU A 168 10.93 -12.98 -14.59
CA LEU A 168 11.06 -12.14 -15.78
C LEU A 168 12.53 -11.82 -16.08
N GLY A 169 13.34 -11.74 -15.02
CA GLY A 169 14.77 -11.43 -15.08
C GLY A 169 15.09 -9.97 -15.39
N GLY A 170 14.11 -9.07 -15.28
CA GLY A 170 14.37 -7.67 -14.92
C GLY A 170 14.50 -7.56 -13.40
N PRO A 171 15.67 -7.17 -12.85
CA PRO A 171 15.84 -6.92 -11.43
C PRO A 171 15.07 -5.68 -10.97
N GLY A 172 15.23 -5.32 -9.70
CA GLY A 172 14.72 -4.05 -9.19
C GLY A 172 13.21 -3.99 -8.95
N GLY A 173 12.72 -2.77 -8.92
CA GLY A 173 11.32 -2.43 -8.69
C GLY A 173 10.44 -2.66 -9.92
N TYR A 174 9.15 -2.86 -9.69
CA TYR A 174 8.13 -2.91 -10.74
C TYR A 174 7.02 -1.97 -10.34
N SER A 175 7.07 -0.74 -10.83
CA SER A 175 6.03 0.28 -10.62
C SER A 175 4.99 0.24 -11.74
N ALA A 176 5.44 -0.02 -12.97
CA ALA A 176 4.59 -0.12 -14.14
C ALA A 176 3.65 -1.33 -14.06
N SER A 177 2.37 -1.12 -14.36
CA SER A 177 1.40 -2.21 -14.43
C SER A 177 1.64 -3.09 -15.67
N PRO A 178 1.41 -4.41 -15.59
CA PRO A 178 1.46 -5.26 -16.78
C PRO A 178 0.40 -4.84 -17.80
N ILE A 179 0.74 -4.92 -19.09
CA ILE A 179 -0.23 -4.80 -20.19
C ILE A 179 -0.24 -6.08 -21.01
N ALA A 180 -1.32 -6.32 -21.75
CA ALA A 180 -1.42 -7.46 -22.65
C ALA A 180 -1.87 -7.04 -24.05
N ALA A 181 -1.27 -7.68 -25.05
CA ALA A 181 -1.70 -7.63 -26.43
C ALA A 181 -1.19 -8.87 -27.18
N ASN A 182 -1.93 -9.32 -28.20
CA ASN A 182 -1.51 -10.41 -29.09
C ASN A 182 -0.97 -11.64 -28.37
N ASP A 183 -1.62 -12.04 -27.27
CA ASP A 183 -1.30 -13.24 -26.48
C ASP A 183 0.02 -13.16 -25.71
N HIS A 184 0.53 -11.95 -25.54
CA HIS A 184 1.71 -11.65 -24.77
C HIS A 184 1.38 -10.69 -23.63
N LEU A 185 2.12 -10.83 -22.55
CA LEU A 185 2.18 -9.88 -21.46
C LEU A 185 3.48 -9.09 -21.60
N TYR A 186 3.39 -7.78 -21.48
CA TYR A 186 4.53 -6.87 -21.48
C TYR A 186 4.67 -6.30 -20.09
N LEU A 187 5.85 -6.47 -19.50
CA LEU A 187 6.16 -6.08 -18.13
C LEU A 187 7.43 -5.24 -18.15
N LEU A 188 7.41 -4.12 -17.43
CA LEU A 188 8.51 -3.17 -17.38
C LEU A 188 9.04 -3.08 -15.96
N SER A 189 10.33 -3.33 -15.77
CA SER A 189 11.01 -3.01 -14.51
C SER A 189 11.39 -1.53 -14.45
N ASP A 190 11.51 -1.00 -13.24
CA ASP A 190 11.93 0.39 -12.98
C ASP A 190 13.33 0.69 -13.57
N GLU A 191 14.16 -0.35 -13.74
CA GLU A 191 15.49 -0.29 -14.36
C GLU A 191 15.44 -0.21 -15.90
N GLY A 192 14.27 -0.21 -16.52
CA GLY A 192 14.11 -0.12 -17.97
C GLY A 192 14.20 -1.47 -18.70
N ILE A 193 13.98 -2.58 -18.01
CA ILE A 193 13.94 -3.91 -18.62
C ILE A 193 12.52 -4.25 -19.02
N VAL A 194 12.29 -4.38 -20.33
CA VAL A 194 11.03 -4.87 -20.88
C VAL A 194 11.10 -6.37 -21.00
N SER A 195 10.20 -7.09 -20.33
CA SER A 195 10.05 -8.53 -20.42
C SER A 195 8.74 -8.88 -21.11
N VAL A 196 8.82 -9.74 -22.12
CA VAL A 196 7.66 -10.23 -22.88
C VAL A 196 7.45 -11.70 -22.57
N THR A 197 6.29 -12.06 -22.06
CA THR A 197 5.93 -13.45 -21.75
C THR A 197 4.68 -13.86 -22.51
N LYS A 198 4.53 -15.15 -22.80
CA LYS A 198 3.30 -15.67 -23.38
C LYS A 198 2.19 -15.70 -22.33
N ALA A 199 1.01 -15.18 -22.67
CA ALA A 199 -0.19 -15.38 -21.89
C ALA A 199 -0.73 -16.80 -22.10
N GLY A 200 -0.81 -17.61 -21.04
CA GLY A 200 -1.26 -18.98 -21.20
C GLY A 200 -1.22 -19.81 -19.92
N PRO A 201 -1.23 -21.15 -20.03
CA PRO A 201 -1.28 -22.07 -18.90
C PRO A 201 0.04 -22.25 -18.16
N LYS A 202 1.15 -21.92 -18.79
CA LYS A 202 2.51 -22.06 -18.26
C LYS A 202 3.28 -20.76 -18.42
N PHE A 203 4.25 -20.54 -17.54
CA PHE A 203 5.20 -19.46 -17.70
C PHE A 203 6.12 -19.72 -18.88
N GLU A 204 6.25 -18.73 -19.77
CA GLU A 204 7.16 -18.78 -20.91
C GLU A 204 7.64 -17.35 -21.21
N LEU A 205 8.93 -17.07 -20.97
CA LEU A 205 9.56 -15.80 -21.32
C LEU A 205 9.99 -15.86 -22.79
N ILE A 206 9.45 -14.97 -23.61
CA ILE A 206 9.65 -14.95 -25.06
C ILE A 206 10.78 -14.01 -25.44
N HIS A 207 10.83 -12.84 -24.80
CA HIS A 207 11.82 -11.83 -25.13
C HIS A 207 12.13 -10.94 -23.93
N ARG A 208 13.32 -10.35 -23.96
CA ARG A 208 13.73 -9.28 -23.05
C ARG A 208 14.47 -8.22 -23.85
N HIS A 209 14.16 -6.97 -23.55
CA HIS A 209 14.81 -5.80 -24.13
C HIS A 209 15.21 -4.82 -23.04
N GLU A 210 16.37 -4.19 -23.18
CA GLU A 210 16.87 -3.18 -22.26
C GLU A 210 16.78 -1.81 -22.94
N LEU A 211 16.04 -0.87 -22.33
CA LEU A 211 15.88 0.48 -22.88
C LEU A 211 17.16 1.32 -22.73
N GLY A 212 18.07 0.94 -21.83
CA GLY A 212 19.25 1.73 -21.48
C GLY A 212 18.97 2.94 -20.59
N GLU A 213 17.74 3.07 -20.09
CA GLU A 213 17.31 4.12 -19.16
C GLU A 213 16.19 3.63 -18.25
N ALA A 214 16.05 4.24 -17.07
CA ALA A 214 14.98 3.91 -16.13
C ALA A 214 13.60 4.23 -16.71
N ALA A 215 12.60 3.43 -16.36
CA ALA A 215 11.23 3.62 -16.81
C ALA A 215 10.24 3.00 -15.82
N THR A 216 9.36 3.83 -15.26
CA THR A 216 8.44 3.43 -14.17
C THR A 216 6.96 3.51 -14.56
N VAL A 217 6.68 4.01 -15.76
CA VAL A 217 5.32 4.30 -16.23
C VAL A 217 4.76 3.10 -16.99
N THR A 218 3.50 2.76 -16.72
CA THR A 218 2.77 1.72 -17.46
C THR A 218 2.80 2.02 -18.96
N PRO A 219 3.29 1.10 -19.82
CA PRO A 219 3.32 1.32 -21.25
C PRO A 219 1.92 1.53 -21.85
N ALA A 220 1.83 2.34 -22.90
CA ALA A 220 0.59 2.57 -23.64
C ALA A 220 0.59 1.78 -24.95
N ILE A 221 -0.59 1.38 -25.41
CA ILE A 221 -0.78 0.65 -26.67
C ILE A 221 -1.66 1.49 -27.59
N ASP A 222 -1.21 1.68 -28.82
CA ASP A 222 -2.02 2.06 -29.96
C ASP A 222 -2.02 0.90 -30.98
N VAL A 223 -2.94 0.93 -31.95
CA VAL A 223 -3.25 -0.11 -32.96
C VAL A 223 -2.14 -1.16 -33.18
N ASP A 224 -0.95 -0.72 -33.60
CA ASP A 224 0.20 -1.58 -33.90
C ASP A 224 1.49 -1.21 -33.15
N THR A 225 1.40 -0.27 -32.19
CA THR A 225 2.55 0.38 -31.57
C THR A 225 2.44 0.38 -30.05
N ILE A 226 3.50 -0.06 -29.37
CA ILE A 226 3.64 0.04 -27.91
C ILE A 226 4.55 1.23 -27.59
N TYR A 227 4.06 2.15 -26.78
CA TYR A 227 4.80 3.30 -26.30
C TYR A 227 5.30 3.09 -24.88
N ILE A 228 6.59 3.35 -24.64
CA ILE A 228 7.19 3.29 -23.30
C ILE A 228 7.84 4.63 -22.97
N ARG A 229 7.38 5.27 -21.90
CA ARG A 229 8.00 6.49 -21.38
C ARG A 229 9.17 6.11 -20.45
N GLY A 230 10.39 6.28 -20.94
CA GLY A 230 11.60 6.30 -20.13
C GLY A 230 11.80 7.66 -19.46
N GLU A 231 12.86 7.78 -18.67
CA GLU A 231 13.25 9.03 -18.01
C GLU A 231 13.52 10.16 -19.02
N LYS A 232 14.28 9.85 -20.06
CA LYS A 232 14.77 10.75 -21.10
C LYS A 232 13.92 10.67 -22.36
N HIS A 233 13.55 9.47 -22.82
CA HIS A 233 12.85 9.32 -24.12
C HIS A 233 11.42 8.76 -24.02
N LEU A 234 10.66 8.95 -25.09
CA LEU A 234 9.45 8.19 -25.38
C LEU A 234 9.78 7.19 -26.48
N TRP A 235 9.80 5.90 -26.15
CA TRP A 235 10.10 4.81 -27.07
C TRP A 235 8.83 4.35 -27.78
N ALA A 236 8.94 3.99 -29.06
CA ALA A 236 7.86 3.41 -29.85
C ALA A 236 8.33 2.09 -30.45
N PHE A 237 7.70 0.99 -30.04
CA PHE A 237 7.95 -0.36 -30.54
C PHE A 237 6.81 -0.76 -31.47
N ARG A 238 7.14 -0.97 -32.74
CA ARG A 238 6.21 -1.43 -33.77
C ARG A 238 6.91 -2.39 -34.71
N ARG A 239 6.14 -3.14 -35.49
CA ARG A 239 6.70 -4.00 -36.53
C ARG A 239 7.37 -3.14 -37.60
N ALA A 240 8.55 -3.54 -38.06
CA ALA A 240 9.14 -2.93 -39.25
C ALA A 240 8.26 -3.28 -40.46
N ASN A 241 7.81 -2.24 -41.17
CA ASN A 241 7.09 -2.39 -42.43
C ASN A 241 8.01 -2.99 -43.51
#